data_AF-A0A7Y6I9N7-F1
#
_entry.id   AF-A0A7Y6I9N7-F1
#
_cell.length_a   1.000
_cell.length_b   1.000
_cell.length_c   1.000
_cell.angle_alpha   90.00
_cell.angle_beta   90.00
_cell.angle_gamma   90.00
#
_symmetry.space_group_name_H-M   'P 1'
#
loop_
_entity.id
_entity.type
_entity.pdbx_description
1 polymer ?
#
loop_
_entity_poly.entity_id
_entity_poly.type
_entity_poly.pdbx_seq_one_letter_code
_entity_poly.pdbx_strand_id
1 'polypeptide(L)'
;MQIETAGEQAEDHWVSLWHLNWEPYRPHGARLRVLRTMPGGEYEFCGEGGRYFILHRDRRGRYEEAGRGLYRQAWKLWLSIGGEP
;
A
#
# COMPACT_ATOMS: atom_id res chain seq x y z
N MET A 1 -16.21 -50.32 -9.24
CA MET A 1 -15.75 -49.49 -10.37
C MET A 1 -16.85 -48.50 -10.69
N GLN A 2 -16.75 -47.29 -10.14
CA GLN A 2 -17.54 -46.11 -10.51
C GLN A 2 -16.55 -44.95 -10.46
N ILE A 3 -16.38 -44.25 -11.58
CA ILE A 3 -15.45 -43.13 -11.73
C ILE A 3 -16.34 -41.89 -11.65
N GLU A 4 -16.34 -41.23 -10.50
CA GLU A 4 -16.98 -39.93 -10.33
C GLU A 4 -15.92 -38.85 -10.53
N THR A 5 -15.98 -38.20 -11.69
CA THR A 5 -15.19 -37.01 -12.00
C THR A 5 -15.80 -35.83 -11.23
N ALA A 6 -15.33 -35.59 -10.01
CA ALA A 6 -15.64 -34.37 -9.27
C ALA A 6 -14.62 -33.29 -9.67
N GLY A 7 -15.12 -32.28 -10.40
CA GLY A 7 -14.35 -31.14 -10.88
C GLY A 7 -13.71 -30.34 -9.75
N GLU A 8 -12.48 -29.89 -10.03
CA GLU A 8 -12.13 -28.47 -10.03
C GLU A 8 -12.69 -27.64 -8.87
N GLN A 9 -12.04 -27.73 -7.72
CA GLN A 9 -12.05 -26.67 -6.70
C GLN A 9 -10.61 -26.29 -6.38
N ALA A 10 -9.96 -25.70 -7.38
CA ALA A 10 -8.86 -24.78 -7.15
C ALA A 10 -9.47 -23.41 -6.83
N GLU A 11 -9.84 -23.20 -5.57
CA GLU A 11 -10.28 -21.89 -5.10
C GLU A 11 -9.31 -21.39 -4.03
N ASP A 12 -8.38 -20.54 -4.50
CA ASP A 12 -8.36 -19.17 -4.02
C ASP A 12 -8.10 -18.95 -2.52
N HIS A 13 -6.99 -19.50 -2.03
CA HIS A 13 -6.28 -18.97 -0.87
C HIS A 13 -5.52 -17.68 -1.27
N TRP A 14 -6.26 -16.64 -1.68
CA TRP A 14 -5.71 -15.31 -1.92
C TRP A 14 -5.16 -14.74 -0.63
N VAL A 15 -3.83 -14.62 -0.60
CA VAL A 15 -3.05 -13.58 0.08
C VAL A 15 -3.58 -13.25 1.48
N SER A 16 -3.09 -13.99 2.47
CA SER A 16 -3.12 -13.57 3.88
C SER A 16 -2.83 -12.07 3.96
N LEU A 17 -3.86 -11.31 4.31
CA LEU A 17 -3.89 -9.87 4.37
C LEU A 17 -2.61 -9.37 5.03
N TRP A 18 -1.80 -8.68 4.23
CA TRP A 18 -0.69 -7.87 4.69
C TRP A 18 -1.18 -7.04 5.87
N HIS A 19 -0.74 -7.39 7.08
CA HIS A 19 -0.98 -6.56 8.25
C HIS A 19 -0.24 -5.23 8.03
N LEU A 20 -1.00 -4.20 7.64
CA LEU A 20 -0.52 -2.82 7.58
C LEU A 20 -0.22 -2.38 9.02
N ASN A 21 1.05 -2.38 9.40
CA ASN A 21 1.49 -1.85 10.68
C ASN A 21 1.80 -0.36 10.52
N TRP A 22 0.95 0.48 11.09
CA TRP A 22 1.07 1.94 11.04
C TRP A 22 2.05 2.43 12.11
N GLU A 23 3.10 3.14 11.71
CA GLU A 23 4.07 3.75 12.62
C GLU A 23 4.13 5.27 12.44
N PRO A 24 4.39 6.05 13.53
CA PRO A 24 4.60 7.49 13.41
C PRO A 24 5.82 7.82 12.53
N TYR A 25 5.61 8.62 11.49
CA TYR A 25 6.67 8.98 10.54
C TYR A 25 7.71 9.94 11.16
N ARG A 26 9.00 9.69 10.89
CA ARG A 26 10.15 10.53 11.30
C ARG A 26 10.97 10.96 10.06
N PRO A 27 11.07 12.27 9.76
CA PRO A 27 11.82 12.77 8.60
C PRO A 27 13.34 12.73 8.83
N HIS A 28 14.08 12.48 7.75
CA HIS A 28 15.56 12.43 7.66
C HIS A 28 16.15 13.42 6.61
N GLY A 29 15.36 14.20 5.86
CA GLY A 29 15.87 15.14 4.85
C GLY A 29 14.82 15.86 3.98
N ALA A 30 15.27 16.46 2.86
CA ALA A 30 14.40 17.12 1.89
C ALA A 30 13.51 16.10 1.14
N ARG A 31 12.21 16.37 1.10
CA ARG A 31 11.17 15.41 0.66
C ARG A 31 10.58 15.80 -0.69
N LEU A 32 10.77 14.95 -1.69
CA LEU A 32 9.95 14.97 -2.91
C LEU A 32 8.62 14.27 -2.61
N ARG A 33 7.50 14.85 -3.03
CA ARG A 33 6.15 14.32 -2.74
C ARG A 33 5.17 14.48 -3.90
N VAL A 34 4.38 13.44 -4.13
CA VAL A 34 3.20 13.44 -5.02
C VAL A 34 1.97 13.19 -4.16
N LEU A 35 1.00 14.11 -4.21
CA LEU A 35 -0.21 14.04 -3.41
C LEU A 35 -1.38 13.44 -4.21
N ARG A 36 -2.20 12.64 -3.55
CA ARG A 36 -3.46 12.10 -4.08
C ARG A 36 -4.53 12.19 -3.01
N THR A 37 -5.65 12.83 -3.33
CA THR A 37 -6.82 12.89 -2.44
C THR A 37 -7.83 11.83 -2.86
N MET A 38 -8.26 11.01 -1.91
CA MET A 38 -9.27 9.96 -2.07
C MET A 38 -10.38 10.17 -1.04
N PRO A 39 -11.57 9.53 -1.20
CA PRO A 39 -12.63 9.60 -0.18
C PRO A 39 -12.19 9.15 1.23
N GLY A 40 -11.18 8.27 1.31
CA GLY A 40 -10.56 7.77 2.54
C GLY A 40 -9.51 8.69 3.17
N GLY A 41 -9.14 9.80 2.53
CA GLY A 41 -8.14 10.75 3.02
C GLY A 41 -7.11 11.16 1.96
N GLU A 42 -6.10 11.92 2.40
CA GLU A 42 -4.99 12.35 1.54
C GLU A 42 -3.83 11.36 1.67
N TYR A 43 -3.27 10.95 0.54
CA TYR A 43 -2.08 10.12 0.49
C TYR A 43 -0.94 10.86 -0.19
N GLU A 44 0.28 10.65 0.28
CA GLU A 44 1.48 11.22 -0.31
C GLU A 44 2.50 10.14 -0.64
N PHE A 45 2.87 10.01 -1.91
CA PHE A 45 4.02 9.23 -2.32
C PHE A 45 5.28 10.08 -2.14
N CYS A 46 6.18 9.64 -1.26
CA CYS A 46 7.33 10.41 -0.83
C CYS A 46 8.65 9.72 -1.21
N GLY A 47 9.66 10.53 -1.56
CA GLY A 47 11.03 10.10 -1.79
C GLY A 47 12.00 10.88 -0.91
N GLU A 48 12.85 10.17 -0.17
CA GLU A 48 13.78 10.77 0.78
C GLU A 48 15.02 9.87 0.98
N GLY A 49 16.23 10.41 0.77
CA GLY A 49 17.48 9.67 1.01
C GLY A 49 17.57 8.33 0.25
N GLY A 50 16.99 8.24 -0.96
CA GLY A 50 16.94 7.01 -1.75
C GLY A 50 15.88 5.98 -1.30
N ARG A 51 15.08 6.30 -0.28
CA ARG A 51 13.95 5.49 0.19
C ARG A 51 12.64 6.09 -0.30
N TYR A 52 11.68 5.22 -0.56
CA TYR A 52 10.35 5.60 -1.00
C TYR A 52 9.31 5.07 -0.02
N PHE A 53 8.32 5.89 0.31
CA PHE A 53 7.29 5.56 1.29
C PHE A 53 6.01 6.32 0.99
N ILE A 54 4.90 5.86 1.55
CA ILE A 54 3.59 6.48 1.40
C ILE A 54 3.12 6.95 2.76
N LEU A 55 2.68 8.20 2.82
CA LEU A 55 2.03 8.75 3.99
C LEU A 55 0.52 8.82 3.74
N HIS A 56 -0.28 8.54 4.76
CA HIS A 56 -1.69 8.86 4.81
C HIS A 56 -1.89 9.99 5.81
N ARG A 57 -2.67 10.99 5.44
CA ARG A 57 -3.07 12.07 6.33
C ARG A 57 -4.44 11.76 6.90
N ASP A 58 -4.49 11.56 8.22
CA ASP A 58 -5.75 11.34 8.93
C ASP A 58 -6.61 12.62 8.96
N ARG A 59 -7.88 12.49 9.37
CA ARG A 59 -8.81 13.63 9.50
C ARG A 59 -8.38 14.68 10.53
N ARG A 60 -7.41 14.36 11.39
CA ARG A 60 -6.82 15.26 12.39
C ARG A 60 -5.55 15.94 11.85
N GLY A 61 -5.20 15.70 10.60
CA GLY A 61 -4.04 16.29 9.94
C GLY A 61 -2.71 15.62 10.27
N ARG A 62 -2.71 14.46 10.94
CA ARG A 62 -1.51 13.70 11.29
C ARG A 62 -1.13 12.75 10.17
N TYR A 63 0.18 12.53 10.00
CA TYR A 63 0.70 11.60 9.00
C TYR A 63 1.01 10.24 9.63
N GLU A 64 0.48 9.20 9.00
CA GLU A 64 0.78 7.80 9.31
C GLU A 64 1.47 7.16 8.10
N GLU A 65 2.50 6.35 8.32
CA GLU A 65 3.19 5.66 7.22
C GLU A 65 2.39 4.42 6.79
N ALA A 66 1.90 4.44 5.55
CA ALA A 66 1.15 3.32 4.95
C ALA A 66 2.08 2.21 4.43
N GLY A 67 3.34 2.53 4.18
CA GLY A 67 4.35 1.56 3.79
C GLY A 67 5.58 2.22 3.19
N ARG A 68 6.67 1.43 3.11
CA ARG A 68 8.00 1.86 2.66
C ARG A 68 8.67 0.75 1.87
N GLY A 69 9.55 1.14 0.95
CA GLY A 69 10.42 0.21 0.26
C GLY A 69 11.30 0.87 -0.78
N LEU A 70 11.86 0.03 -1.65
CA LEU A 70 12.46 0.49 -2.89
C LEU A 70 11.38 1.12 -3.79
N TYR A 71 11.79 1.96 -4.73
CA TYR A 71 10.87 2.67 -5.63
C TYR A 71 9.78 1.75 -6.20
N ARG A 72 10.16 0.60 -6.76
CA ARG A 72 9.22 -0.34 -7.37
C ARG A 72 8.20 -0.91 -6.39
N GLN A 73 8.58 -1.13 -5.13
CA GLN A 73 7.69 -1.67 -4.10
C GLN A 73 6.71 -0.59 -3.63
N ALA A 74 7.23 0.60 -3.30
CA ALA A 74 6.41 1.73 -2.90
C ALA A 74 5.45 2.14 -4.03
N TRP A 75 5.89 2.10 -5.29
CA TRP A 75 5.05 2.43 -6.44
C TRP A 75 3.91 1.43 -6.63
N LYS A 76 4.16 0.13 -6.44
CA LYS A 76 3.07 -0.88 -6.45
C LYS A 76 2.02 -0.59 -5.38
N LEU A 77 2.44 -0.26 -4.16
CA LEU A 77 1.53 0.13 -3.08
C LEU A 77 0.78 1.43 -3.40
N TRP A 78 1.44 2.39 -4.04
CA TRP A 78 0.81 3.65 -4.47
C TRP A 78 -0.30 3.42 -5.50
N LEU A 79 -0.07 2.52 -6.45
CA LEU A 79 -1.08 2.13 -7.43
C LEU A 79 -2.26 1.40 -6.77
N SER A 80 -2.00 0.49 -5.82
CA SER A 80 -3.10 -0.23 -5.15
C SER A 80 -4.01 0.68 -4.32
N ILE A 81 -3.49 1.78 -3.78
CA ILE A 81 -4.30 2.78 -3.06
C ILE A 81 -5.27 3.51 -3.99
N GLY A 82 -4.93 3.68 -5.27
CA GLY A 82 -5.75 4.42 -6.22
C GLY A 82 -6.95 3.65 -6.78
N GLY A 83 -7.05 2.34 -6.52
CA GLY A 83 -7.72 1.44 -7.46
C GLY A 83 -6.87 1.31 -8.72
N GLU A 84 -6.89 0.14 -9.38
CA GLU A 84 -6.26 0.00 -10.71
C GLU A 84 -6.73 1.10 -11.67
N PRO A 85 -5.91 1.50 -12.66
CA PRO A 85 -6.26 2.53 -13.63
C PRO A 85 -7.60 2.29 -14.35
#